data_AF-A0A3D0VF78-F1
#
_entry.id   AF-A0A3D0VF78-F1
#
_cell.length_a   1.000
_cell.length_b   1.000
_cell.length_c   1.000
_cell.angle_alpha   90.00
_cell.angle_beta   90.00
_cell.angle_gamma   90.00
#
_symmetry.space_group_name_H-M   'P 1'
#
loop_
_entity.id
_entity.type
_entity.pdbx_description
1 polymer ?
#
loop_
_entity_poly.entity_id
_entity_poly.type
_entity_poly.pdbx_seq_one_letter_code
_entity_poly.pdbx_strand_id
1 'polypeptide(L)'
;MFGGMPAKKAEHFWPSAKRLLGLLKPEAMGIYAVVALVLVSVVLNVIAPKILGQAMDVIFGGVVGKQLPAGASKDGFVEGLRQQGQDNFADMVSRMELVPGTGINFAKLSVLIAIVLLMYFVANIFLWLQGYVLNRIVMKVIRRLRDDTEKKLNRLPLNYFDTRQRGDVLSRVTNDVDNVQQALQQAFAQLISSLLTVIGIVIMMFIVSWQLALIALIALPLSGVAAGLIGSRSQKLFSAQWKNTGALNGQIEESFSGHDLVRVFGRDADMLERFEERNEALYKASFGAQFVSGMIFPVMQFVSYLSYVGIAVVGGL
;
A
#
# COMPACT_ATOMS: atom_id res chain seq x y z
N MET A 1 -10.65 18.61 -11.21
CA MET A 1 -10.72 18.49 -9.74
C MET A 1 -9.31 18.46 -9.14
N PHE A 2 -8.57 19.57 -9.03
CA PHE A 2 -7.33 19.58 -8.25
C PHE A 2 -7.10 21.01 -7.71
N GLY A 3 -7.53 21.24 -6.48
CA GLY A 3 -7.47 22.55 -5.83
C GLY A 3 -7.39 22.43 -4.31
N GLY A 4 -6.76 21.37 -3.80
CA GLY A 4 -6.40 21.31 -2.39
C GLY A 4 -5.07 22.02 -2.19
N MET A 5 -5.04 23.08 -1.36
CA MET A 5 -3.77 23.60 -0.86
C MET A 5 -2.94 22.43 -0.30
N PRO A 6 -1.60 22.41 -0.47
CA PRO A 6 -0.78 21.40 0.17
C PRO A 6 -1.06 21.40 1.67
N ALA A 7 -1.36 20.22 2.22
CA ALA A 7 -1.66 20.06 3.63
C ALA A 7 -0.56 20.74 4.47
N LYS A 8 -0.95 21.71 5.31
CA LYS A 8 -0.01 22.38 6.21
C LYS A 8 0.70 21.32 7.05
N LYS A 9 2.02 21.43 7.16
CA LYS A 9 2.85 20.52 7.97
C LYS A 9 2.28 20.49 9.39
N ALA A 10 1.98 19.30 9.91
CA ALA A 10 1.45 19.16 11.26
C ALA A 10 2.47 19.68 12.29
N GLU A 11 2.10 20.71 13.05
CA GLU A 11 2.99 21.34 14.05
C GLU A 11 3.31 20.39 15.21
N HIS A 12 2.38 19.49 15.57
CA HIS A 12 2.51 18.56 16.70
C HIS A 12 1.96 17.15 16.39
N PHE A 13 2.53 16.46 15.39
CA PHE A 13 2.08 15.13 14.97
C PHE A 13 2.16 14.08 16.10
N TRP A 14 3.36 13.84 16.66
CA TRP A 14 3.59 12.77 17.64
C TRP A 14 2.78 12.91 18.94
N PRO A 15 2.67 14.10 19.56
CA PRO A 15 1.81 14.29 20.74
C PRO A 15 0.33 13.99 20.43
N SER A 16 -0.15 14.42 19.26
CA SER A 16 -1.54 14.20 18.84
C SER A 16 -1.82 12.72 18.60
N ALA A 17 -0.91 12.02 17.91
CA ALA A 17 -1.01 10.57 17.72
C ALA A 17 -1.03 9.81 19.05
N LYS A 18 -0.15 10.17 20.00
CA LYS A 18 -0.12 9.56 21.34
C LYS A 18 -1.42 9.81 22.11
N ARG A 19 -2.00 11.00 21.99
CA ARG A 19 -3.29 11.34 22.61
C ARG A 19 -4.44 10.55 22.00
N LEU A 20 -4.47 10.42 20.67
CA LEU A 20 -5.47 9.61 19.95
C LEU A 20 -5.41 8.14 20.37
N LEU A 21 -4.21 7.54 20.44
CA LEU A 21 -4.03 6.19 20.97
C LEU A 21 -4.43 6.10 22.45
N GLY A 22 -4.20 7.17 23.22
CA GLY A 22 -4.67 7.32 24.59
C GLY A 22 -6.19 7.22 24.74
N LEU A 23 -6.96 7.66 23.75
CA LEU A 23 -8.43 7.56 23.75
C LEU A 23 -8.92 6.11 23.63
N LEU A 24 -8.11 5.20 23.08
CA LEU A 24 -8.42 3.77 22.94
C LEU A 24 -8.13 2.97 24.21
N LYS A 25 -7.36 3.51 25.17
CA LYS A 25 -6.99 2.81 26.42
C LYS A 25 -8.18 2.20 27.19
N PRO A 26 -9.34 2.87 27.32
CA PRO A 26 -10.50 2.30 28.00
C PRO A 26 -11.05 1.02 27.33
N GLU A 27 -10.76 0.83 26.05
CA GLU A 27 -11.19 -0.32 25.25
C GLU A 27 -9.98 -1.20 24.85
N ALA A 28 -8.88 -1.17 25.63
CA ALA A 28 -7.63 -1.87 25.32
C ALA A 28 -7.83 -3.38 25.07
N MET A 29 -8.72 -4.04 25.81
CA MET A 29 -9.05 -5.46 25.60
C MET A 29 -9.64 -5.71 24.21
N GLY A 30 -10.49 -4.80 23.74
CA GLY A 30 -11.03 -4.87 22.38
C GLY A 30 -9.95 -4.65 21.32
N ILE A 31 -8.97 -3.78 21.58
CA ILE A 31 -7.82 -3.58 20.70
C ILE A 31 -6.93 -4.83 20.64
N TYR A 32 -6.66 -5.50 21.77
CA TYR A 32 -5.92 -6.76 21.76
C TYR A 32 -6.66 -7.84 20.97
N ALA A 33 -7.99 -7.93 21.12
CA ALA A 33 -8.80 -8.83 20.31
C ALA A 33 -8.70 -8.50 18.81
N VAL A 34 -8.78 -7.22 18.43
CA VAL A 34 -8.58 -6.77 17.04
C VAL A 34 -7.22 -7.22 16.51
N VAL A 35 -6.13 -6.98 17.25
CA VAL A 35 -4.77 -7.38 16.84
C VAL A 35 -4.66 -8.89 16.67
N ALA A 36 -5.24 -9.68 17.58
CA ALA A 36 -5.24 -11.14 17.49
C ALA A 36 -6.02 -11.65 16.26
N LEU A 37 -7.18 -11.06 15.97
CA LEU A 37 -7.98 -11.40 14.79
C LEU A 37 -7.23 -11.06 13.48
N VAL A 38 -6.57 -9.89 13.42
CA VAL A 38 -5.69 -9.54 12.30
C VAL A 38 -4.57 -10.57 12.17
N LEU A 39 -3.90 -10.91 13.27
CA LEU A 39 -2.78 -11.86 13.26
C LEU A 39 -3.20 -13.22 12.66
N VAL A 40 -4.34 -13.76 13.09
CA VAL A 40 -4.87 -15.04 12.54
C VAL A 40 -5.16 -14.91 11.04
N SER A 41 -5.84 -13.83 10.63
CA SER A 41 -6.13 -13.56 9.21
C SER A 41 -4.86 -13.46 8.37
N VAL A 42 -3.85 -12.76 8.89
CA VAL A 42 -2.54 -12.60 8.23
C VAL A 42 -1.84 -13.95 8.10
N VAL A 43 -1.74 -14.73 9.19
CA VAL A 43 -1.09 -16.05 9.15
C VAL A 43 -1.72 -16.95 8.09
N LEU A 44 -3.05 -16.98 8.00
CA LEU A 44 -3.76 -17.74 6.97
C LEU A 44 -3.43 -17.24 5.55
N ASN A 45 -3.50 -15.93 5.32
CA ASN A 45 -3.20 -15.34 4.01
C ASN A 45 -1.75 -15.56 3.57
N VAL A 46 -0.80 -15.57 4.51
CA VAL A 46 0.63 -15.75 4.19
C VAL A 46 1.00 -17.22 4.01
N ILE A 47 0.33 -18.16 4.70
CA ILE A 47 0.56 -19.60 4.50
C ILE A 47 -0.07 -20.09 3.18
N ALA A 48 -1.21 -19.53 2.76
CA ALA A 48 -1.95 -20.00 1.59
C ALA A 48 -1.11 -20.11 0.28
N PRO A 49 -0.25 -19.13 -0.09
CA PRO A 49 0.64 -19.25 -1.24
C PRO A 49 1.59 -20.45 -1.20
N LYS A 50 2.06 -20.86 -0.01
CA LYS A 50 2.91 -22.06 0.14
C LYS A 50 2.15 -23.34 -0.22
N ILE A 51 0.90 -23.45 0.23
CA ILE A 51 0.02 -24.59 -0.09
C ILE A 51 -0.36 -24.56 -1.58
N LEU A 52 -0.57 -23.38 -2.14
CA LEU A 52 -0.78 -23.22 -3.58
C LEU A 52 0.44 -23.69 -4.39
N GLY A 53 1.65 -23.47 -3.90
CA GLY A 53 2.88 -24.05 -4.47
C GLY A 53 2.82 -25.58 -4.51
N GLN A 54 2.38 -26.23 -3.42
CA GLN A 54 2.20 -27.69 -3.40
C GLN A 54 1.15 -28.18 -4.40
N ALA A 55 0.10 -27.39 -4.66
CA ALA A 55 -0.88 -27.71 -5.70
C ALA A 55 -0.25 -27.64 -7.10
N MET A 56 0.63 -26.67 -7.35
CA MET A 56 1.41 -26.60 -8.59
C MET A 56 2.36 -27.79 -8.73
N ASP A 57 2.99 -28.26 -7.65
CA ASP A 57 3.84 -29.46 -7.66
C ASP A 57 3.05 -30.71 -8.07
N VAL A 58 1.78 -30.84 -7.63
CA VAL A 58 0.90 -31.96 -8.03
C VAL A 58 0.55 -31.90 -9.52
N ILE A 59 0.29 -30.70 -10.05
CA ILE A 59 0.01 -30.52 -11.48
C ILE A 59 1.25 -30.87 -12.29
N PHE A 60 2.40 -30.28 -11.96
CA PHE A 60 3.64 -30.48 -12.68
C PHE A 60 4.13 -31.93 -12.60
N GLY A 61 4.10 -32.52 -11.40
CA GLY A 61 4.40 -33.93 -11.18
C GLY A 61 3.49 -34.88 -11.95
N GLY A 62 2.19 -34.58 -12.03
CA GLY A 62 1.24 -35.38 -12.82
C GLY A 62 1.45 -35.27 -14.34
N VAL A 63 1.85 -34.10 -14.84
CA VAL A 63 2.15 -33.90 -16.27
C VAL A 63 3.43 -34.65 -16.67
N VAL A 64 4.49 -34.53 -15.87
CA VAL A 64 5.76 -35.26 -16.09
C VAL A 64 5.54 -36.77 -15.90
N GLY A 65 4.78 -37.17 -14.88
CA GLY A 65 4.45 -38.58 -14.61
C GLY A 65 3.68 -39.27 -15.73
N LYS A 66 2.85 -38.53 -16.49
CA LYS A 66 2.14 -39.05 -17.67
C LYS A 66 3.09 -39.35 -18.84
N GLN A 67 4.23 -38.68 -18.93
CA GLN A 67 5.23 -38.91 -19.98
C GLN A 67 6.10 -40.14 -19.69
N LEU A 68 6.08 -40.65 -18.45
CA LEU A 68 6.79 -41.86 -18.06
C LEU A 68 6.02 -43.12 -18.51
N PRO A 69 6.69 -44.10 -19.13
CA PRO A 69 6.09 -45.41 -19.41
C PRO A 69 5.60 -46.06 -18.12
N ALA A 70 4.40 -46.65 -18.15
CA ALA A 70 3.84 -47.35 -17.01
C ALA A 70 4.78 -48.51 -16.59
N GLY A 71 5.30 -48.45 -15.36
CA GLY A 71 6.23 -49.47 -14.82
C GLY A 71 7.72 -49.16 -14.96
N ALA A 72 8.12 -48.05 -15.60
CA ALA A 72 9.51 -47.60 -15.59
C ALA A 72 9.90 -47.07 -14.20
N SER A 73 11.07 -47.47 -13.68
CA SER A 73 11.61 -46.90 -12.44
C SER A 73 12.02 -45.44 -12.68
N LYS A 74 11.76 -44.57 -11.70
CA LYS A 74 12.19 -43.17 -11.70
C LYS A 74 13.70 -43.06 -11.96
N ASP A 75 14.47 -43.96 -11.36
CA ASP A 75 15.93 -43.99 -11.48
C ASP A 75 16.38 -44.31 -12.91
N GLY A 76 15.74 -45.27 -13.58
CA GLY A 76 16.05 -45.60 -14.97
C GLY A 76 15.72 -44.47 -15.95
N PHE A 77 14.69 -43.67 -15.67
CA PHE A 77 14.37 -42.49 -16.47
C PHE A 77 15.35 -41.34 -16.24
N VAL A 78 15.72 -41.08 -14.98
CA VAL A 78 16.74 -40.07 -14.63
C VAL A 78 18.08 -40.42 -15.29
N GLU A 79 18.47 -41.70 -15.27
CA GLU A 79 19.70 -42.18 -15.89
C GLU A 79 19.65 -42.07 -17.43
N GLY A 80 18.51 -42.36 -18.05
CA GLY A 80 18.29 -42.13 -19.48
C GLY A 80 18.37 -40.65 -19.89
N LEU A 81 17.86 -39.74 -19.06
CA LEU A 81 17.96 -38.30 -19.28
C LEU A 81 19.41 -37.80 -19.19
N ARG A 82 20.19 -38.32 -18.22
CA ARG A 82 21.63 -38.04 -18.11
C ARG A 82 22.40 -38.55 -19.33
N GLN A 83 22.07 -39.75 -19.83
CA GLN A 83 22.68 -40.28 -21.05
C GLN A 83 22.36 -39.45 -22.31
N GLN A 84 21.22 -38.76 -22.34
CA GLN A 84 20.86 -37.82 -23.40
C GLN A 84 21.46 -36.41 -23.23
N GLY A 85 22.29 -36.20 -22.19
CA GLY A 85 22.89 -34.90 -21.88
C GLY A 85 21.92 -33.89 -21.25
N GLN A 86 20.78 -34.35 -20.71
CA GLN A 86 19.75 -33.52 -20.08
C GLN A 86 19.90 -33.49 -18.55
N ASP A 87 21.09 -33.20 -18.04
CA ASP A 87 21.42 -33.30 -16.60
C ASP A 87 20.53 -32.43 -15.71
N ASN A 88 20.22 -31.19 -16.13
CA ASN A 88 19.36 -30.28 -15.37
C ASN A 88 17.92 -30.81 -15.24
N PHE A 89 17.39 -31.41 -16.31
CA PHE A 89 16.05 -31.98 -16.30
C PHE A 89 16.03 -33.28 -15.48
N ALA A 90 17.10 -34.08 -15.56
CA ALA A 90 17.29 -35.27 -14.74
C ALA A 90 17.34 -34.92 -13.25
N ASP A 91 18.06 -33.87 -12.86
CA ASP A 91 18.14 -33.41 -11.48
C ASP A 91 16.80 -32.89 -10.97
N MET A 92 16.04 -32.14 -11.78
CA MET A 92 14.69 -31.71 -11.44
C MET A 92 13.75 -32.90 -11.20
N VAL A 93 13.69 -33.84 -12.15
CA VAL A 93 12.90 -35.07 -12.07
C VAL A 93 13.30 -35.92 -10.85
N SER A 94 14.59 -35.97 -10.52
CA SER A 94 15.09 -36.70 -9.35
C SER A 94 14.57 -36.14 -8.02
N ARG A 95 14.32 -34.83 -7.93
CA ARG A 95 13.79 -34.14 -6.74
C ARG A 95 12.27 -34.19 -6.63
N MET A 96 11.56 -34.57 -7.69
CA MET A 96 10.09 -34.62 -7.71
C MET A 96 9.53 -35.94 -7.15
N GLU A 97 8.40 -35.88 -6.43
CA GLU A 97 7.59 -37.07 -6.12
C GLU A 97 6.81 -37.49 -7.36
N LEU A 98 7.37 -38.43 -8.14
CA LEU A 98 6.77 -38.93 -9.37
C LEU A 98 6.18 -40.32 -9.15
N VAL A 99 4.94 -40.50 -9.58
CA VAL A 99 4.31 -41.83 -9.70
C VAL A 99 4.22 -42.15 -11.21
N PRO A 100 5.03 -43.10 -11.72
CA PRO A 100 5.09 -43.41 -13.15
C PRO A 100 3.74 -43.85 -13.72
N GLY A 101 3.35 -43.31 -14.87
CA GLY A 101 2.12 -43.71 -15.59
C GLY A 101 0.82 -43.15 -15.00
N THR A 102 0.86 -42.42 -13.90
CA THR A 102 -0.32 -41.70 -13.37
C THR A 102 -0.28 -40.23 -13.81
N GLY A 103 -1.40 -39.75 -14.36
CA GLY A 103 -1.58 -38.34 -14.66
C GLY A 103 -1.78 -37.48 -13.40
N ILE A 104 -2.33 -36.27 -13.58
CA ILE A 104 -2.62 -35.36 -12.47
C ILE A 104 -3.53 -36.05 -11.43
N ASN A 105 -3.10 -36.06 -10.17
CA ASN A 105 -3.92 -36.55 -9.06
C ASN A 105 -4.97 -35.48 -8.71
N PHE A 106 -6.11 -35.54 -9.40
CA PHE A 106 -7.23 -34.60 -9.21
C PHE A 106 -7.82 -34.64 -7.80
N ALA A 107 -7.73 -35.77 -7.08
CA ALA A 107 -8.21 -35.88 -5.71
C ALA A 107 -7.31 -35.10 -4.73
N LYS A 108 -5.98 -35.27 -4.83
CA LYS A 108 -5.02 -34.49 -4.02
C LYS A 108 -5.10 -33.01 -4.37
N LEU A 109 -5.20 -32.69 -5.66
CA LEU A 109 -5.30 -31.31 -6.14
C LEU A 109 -6.58 -30.61 -5.63
N SER A 110 -7.73 -31.28 -5.71
CA SER A 110 -9.01 -30.69 -5.25
C SER A 110 -9.00 -30.43 -3.75
N VAL A 111 -8.41 -31.32 -2.95
CA VAL A 111 -8.23 -31.12 -1.50
C VAL A 111 -7.32 -29.92 -1.22
N LEU A 112 -6.18 -29.79 -1.89
CA LEU A 112 -5.28 -28.65 -1.71
C LEU A 112 -5.95 -27.31 -2.08
N ILE A 113 -6.66 -27.27 -3.21
CA ILE A 113 -7.42 -26.09 -3.63
C ILE A 113 -8.53 -25.77 -2.63
N ALA A 114 -9.28 -26.78 -2.16
CA ALA A 114 -10.33 -26.60 -1.17
C ALA A 114 -9.78 -26.05 0.16
N ILE A 115 -8.62 -26.53 0.61
CA ILE A 115 -7.93 -26.00 1.79
C ILE A 115 -7.56 -24.53 1.59
N VAL A 116 -6.97 -24.16 0.46
CA VAL A 116 -6.60 -22.76 0.16
C VAL A 116 -7.84 -21.86 0.13
N LEU A 117 -8.92 -22.31 -0.52
CA LEU A 117 -10.19 -21.58 -0.54
C LEU A 117 -10.78 -21.41 0.86
N LEU A 118 -10.76 -22.47 1.68
CA LEU A 118 -11.22 -22.41 3.06
C LEU A 118 -10.36 -21.45 3.89
N MET A 119 -9.05 -21.47 3.71
CA MET A 119 -8.14 -20.55 4.41
C MET A 119 -8.44 -19.09 4.07
N TYR A 120 -8.63 -18.75 2.78
CA TYR A 120 -9.01 -17.40 2.40
C TYR A 120 -10.38 -17.02 2.94
N PHE A 121 -11.35 -17.93 2.87
CA PHE A 121 -12.69 -17.68 3.40
C PHE A 121 -12.65 -17.39 4.91
N VAL A 122 -11.97 -18.25 5.68
CA VAL A 122 -11.79 -18.08 7.13
C VAL A 122 -11.02 -16.80 7.44
N ALA A 123 -9.93 -16.51 6.71
CA ALA A 123 -9.16 -15.28 6.89
C ALA A 123 -10.01 -14.01 6.68
N ASN A 124 -10.92 -14.03 5.70
CA ASN A 124 -11.85 -12.94 5.45
C ASN A 124 -12.91 -12.82 6.56
N ILE A 125 -13.38 -13.93 7.14
CA ILE A 125 -14.24 -13.90 8.33
C ILE A 125 -13.53 -13.21 9.50
N PHE A 126 -12.26 -13.55 9.75
CA PHE A 126 -11.47 -12.92 10.81
C PHE A 126 -11.26 -11.42 10.56
N LEU A 127 -11.01 -11.03 9.30
CA LEU A 127 -10.85 -9.63 8.92
C LEU A 127 -12.17 -8.85 9.08
N TRP A 128 -13.29 -9.44 8.67
CA TRP A 128 -14.62 -8.86 8.87
C TRP A 128 -14.96 -8.69 10.35
N LEU A 129 -14.74 -9.75 11.16
CA LEU A 129 -14.99 -9.73 12.60
C LEU A 129 -14.13 -8.68 13.29
N GLN A 130 -12.86 -8.58 12.91
CA GLN A 130 -11.96 -7.53 13.38
C GLN A 130 -12.49 -6.13 13.04
N GLY A 131 -12.93 -5.91 11.81
CA GLY A 131 -13.50 -4.63 11.37
C GLY A 131 -14.75 -4.27 12.16
N TYR A 132 -15.62 -5.25 12.43
CA TYR A 132 -16.81 -5.07 13.25
C TYR A 132 -16.47 -4.66 14.69
N VAL A 133 -15.57 -5.39 15.35
CA VAL A 133 -15.13 -5.09 16.72
C VAL A 133 -14.47 -3.72 16.80
N LEU A 134 -13.58 -3.40 15.85
CA LEU A 134 -12.91 -2.11 15.80
C LEU A 134 -13.90 -0.96 15.61
N ASN A 135 -14.86 -1.09 14.68
CA ASN A 135 -15.88 -0.06 14.46
C ASN A 135 -16.66 0.23 15.76
N ARG A 136 -17.08 -0.82 16.47
CA ARG A 136 -17.79 -0.66 17.74
C ARG A 136 -16.96 0.09 18.78
N ILE A 137 -15.66 -0.18 18.87
CA ILE A 137 -14.72 0.52 19.76
C ILE A 137 -14.60 1.99 19.35
N VAL A 138 -14.34 2.26 18.06
CA VAL A 138 -14.19 3.62 17.55
C VAL A 138 -15.47 4.45 17.81
N MET A 139 -16.65 3.89 17.56
CA MET A 139 -17.92 4.59 17.81
C MET A 139 -18.15 4.91 19.29
N LYS A 140 -17.67 4.08 20.23
CA LYS A 140 -17.70 4.44 21.66
C LYS A 140 -16.74 5.59 21.98
N VAL A 141 -15.53 5.56 21.41
CA VAL A 141 -14.53 6.61 21.61
C VAL A 141 -14.99 7.94 21.04
N ILE A 142 -15.57 7.94 19.84
CA ILE A 142 -16.08 9.16 19.19
C ILE A 142 -17.27 9.75 19.94
N ARG A 143 -18.20 8.91 20.44
CA ARG A 143 -19.27 9.40 21.32
C ARG A 143 -18.72 10.12 22.55
N ARG A 144 -17.75 9.52 23.24
CA ARG A 144 -17.10 10.16 24.38
C ARG A 144 -16.38 11.46 24.01
N LEU A 145 -15.70 11.47 22.87
CA LEU A 145 -15.03 12.68 22.37
C LEU A 145 -16.02 13.81 22.07
N ARG A 146 -17.19 13.48 21.50
CA ARG A 146 -18.27 14.45 21.27
C ARG A 146 -18.82 14.98 22.60
N ASP A 147 -19.11 14.11 23.57
CA ASP A 147 -19.58 14.50 24.90
C ASP A 147 -18.58 15.42 25.63
N ASP A 148 -17.28 15.10 25.58
CA ASP A 148 -16.24 15.90 26.21
C ASP A 148 -16.06 17.25 25.51
N THR A 149 -16.20 17.27 24.19
CA THR A 149 -16.12 18.50 23.38
C THR A 149 -17.31 19.41 23.67
N GLU A 150 -18.52 18.87 23.76
CA GLU A 150 -19.73 19.62 24.10
C GLU A 150 -19.67 20.18 25.52
N LYS A 151 -19.27 19.37 26.51
CA LYS A 151 -19.05 19.83 27.89
C LYS A 151 -18.02 20.95 27.97
N LYS A 152 -16.97 20.89 27.16
CA LYS A 152 -15.96 21.96 27.10
C LYS A 152 -16.54 23.21 26.46
N LEU A 153 -17.27 23.07 25.37
CA LEU A 153 -17.90 24.18 24.64
C LEU A 153 -18.84 24.98 25.55
N ASN A 154 -19.69 24.29 26.32
CA ASN A 154 -20.64 24.90 27.26
C ASN A 154 -19.97 25.60 28.46
N ARG A 155 -18.67 25.37 28.69
CA ARG A 155 -17.89 25.99 29.79
C ARG A 155 -17.00 27.14 29.32
N LEU A 156 -16.95 27.43 28.02
CA LEU A 156 -16.11 28.51 27.50
C LEU A 156 -16.77 29.88 27.75
N PRO A 157 -15.98 30.91 28.14
CA PRO A 157 -16.51 32.25 28.36
C PRO A 157 -16.94 32.89 27.03
N LEU A 158 -17.89 33.84 27.10
CA LEU A 158 -18.44 34.52 25.92
C LEU A 158 -17.35 35.13 25.01
N ASN A 159 -16.31 35.73 25.61
CA ASN A 159 -15.15 36.29 24.92
C ASN A 159 -14.48 35.31 23.92
N TYR A 160 -14.48 34.01 24.24
CA TYR A 160 -13.93 33.01 23.31
C TYR A 160 -14.71 32.96 21.99
N PHE A 161 -16.03 33.16 22.04
CA PHE A 161 -16.90 33.15 20.88
C PHE A 161 -16.88 34.47 20.11
N ASP A 162 -16.60 35.60 20.79
CA ASP A 162 -16.49 36.92 20.15
C ASP A 162 -15.19 37.06 19.35
N THR A 163 -14.15 36.32 19.71
CA THR A 163 -12.82 36.36 19.08
C THR A 163 -12.60 35.28 18.01
N ARG A 164 -13.61 34.46 17.72
CA ARG A 164 -13.52 33.31 16.79
C ARG A 164 -14.67 33.34 15.79
N GLN A 165 -14.39 32.92 14.56
CA GLN A 165 -15.46 32.72 13.59
C GLN A 165 -16.36 31.56 14.03
N ARG A 166 -17.68 31.77 14.01
CA ARG A 166 -18.66 30.74 14.40
C ARG A 166 -18.47 29.44 13.60
N GLY A 167 -18.12 29.56 12.32
CA GLY A 167 -17.81 28.43 11.44
C GLY A 167 -16.62 27.59 11.90
N ASP A 168 -15.57 28.20 12.43
CA ASP A 168 -14.40 27.48 12.96
C ASP A 168 -14.77 26.60 14.14
N VAL A 169 -15.63 27.10 15.04
CA VAL A 169 -16.10 26.34 16.19
C VAL A 169 -16.95 25.16 15.74
N LEU A 170 -17.89 25.38 14.81
CA LEU A 170 -18.74 24.31 14.28
C LEU A 170 -17.92 23.22 13.59
N SER A 171 -16.95 23.61 12.75
CA SER A 171 -16.08 22.67 12.03
C SER A 171 -15.25 21.80 12.98
N ARG A 172 -14.76 22.37 14.10
CA ARG A 172 -13.99 21.62 15.10
C ARG A 172 -14.81 20.56 15.84
N VAL A 173 -16.09 20.84 16.06
CA VAL A 173 -17.00 19.92 16.78
C VAL A 173 -17.56 18.84 15.86
N THR A 174 -17.68 19.14 14.56
CA THR A 174 -18.25 18.26 13.55
C THR A 174 -17.15 17.60 12.72
N ASN A 175 -16.61 18.32 11.74
CA ASN A 175 -15.64 17.82 10.77
C ASN A 175 -14.36 17.27 11.42
N ASP A 176 -13.78 17.95 12.40
CA ASP A 176 -12.51 17.48 13.00
C ASP A 176 -12.73 16.20 13.83
N VAL A 177 -13.87 16.08 14.50
CA VAL A 177 -14.23 14.85 15.23
C VAL A 177 -14.47 13.69 14.25
N ASP A 178 -15.10 13.96 13.11
CA ASP A 178 -15.32 12.96 12.06
C ASP A 178 -14.00 12.56 11.37
N ASN A 179 -13.07 13.50 11.18
CA ASN A 179 -11.72 13.21 10.71
C ASN A 179 -10.97 12.30 11.69
N VAL A 180 -11.13 12.53 13.01
CA VAL A 180 -10.58 11.63 14.04
C VAL A 180 -11.21 10.23 13.96
N GLN A 181 -12.52 10.14 13.72
CA GLN A 181 -13.20 8.85 13.51
C GLN A 181 -12.58 8.09 12.32
N GLN A 182 -12.45 8.75 11.18
CA GLN A 182 -11.87 8.13 9.97
C GLN A 182 -10.42 7.68 10.21
N ALA A 183 -9.61 8.51 10.88
CA ALA A 183 -8.23 8.17 11.21
C ALA A 183 -8.13 6.94 12.13
N LEU A 184 -8.96 6.86 13.17
CA LEU A 184 -8.98 5.70 14.08
C LEU A 184 -9.53 4.43 13.43
N GLN A 185 -10.46 4.55 12.47
CA GLN A 185 -11.07 3.39 11.83
C GLN A 185 -10.21 2.83 10.68
N GLN A 186 -9.71 3.69 9.79
CA GLN A 186 -8.98 3.26 8.59
C GLN A 186 -7.49 3.16 8.85
N ALA A 187 -6.85 4.27 9.25
CA ALA A 187 -5.39 4.33 9.32
C ALA A 187 -4.82 3.39 10.39
N PHE A 188 -5.47 3.31 11.55
CA PHE A 188 -5.02 2.43 12.63
C PHE A 188 -5.15 0.94 12.26
N ALA A 189 -6.29 0.52 11.71
CA ALA A 189 -6.52 -0.86 11.27
C ALA A 189 -5.53 -1.26 10.17
N GLN A 190 -5.39 -0.39 9.17
CA GLN A 190 -4.49 -0.60 8.06
C GLN A 190 -3.05 -0.70 8.53
N LEU A 191 -2.61 0.16 9.46
CA LEU A 191 -1.26 0.14 9.97
C LEU A 191 -0.94 -1.18 10.70
N ILE A 192 -1.83 -1.64 11.57
CA ILE A 192 -1.65 -2.94 12.26
C ILE A 192 -1.61 -4.08 11.24
N SER A 193 -2.57 -4.11 10.32
CA SER A 193 -2.64 -5.15 9.28
C SER A 193 -1.42 -5.16 8.37
N SER A 194 -0.99 -4.00 7.88
CA SER A 194 0.20 -3.86 7.04
C SER A 194 1.46 -4.28 7.78
N LEU A 195 1.65 -3.88 9.05
CA LEU A 195 2.82 -4.30 9.83
C LEU A 195 2.84 -5.81 10.05
N LEU A 196 1.73 -6.39 10.49
CA LEU A 196 1.63 -7.83 10.70
C LEU A 196 1.81 -8.61 9.40
N THR A 197 1.25 -8.12 8.29
CA THR A 197 1.39 -8.74 6.96
C THR A 197 2.83 -8.70 6.49
N VAL A 198 3.52 -7.56 6.59
CA VAL A 198 4.93 -7.45 6.23
C VAL A 198 5.78 -8.40 7.07
N ILE A 199 5.58 -8.41 8.39
CA ILE A 199 6.30 -9.32 9.29
C ILE A 199 6.01 -10.79 8.93
N GLY A 200 4.74 -11.13 8.72
CA GLY A 200 4.30 -12.47 8.36
C GLY A 200 4.92 -12.94 7.05
N ILE A 201 4.88 -12.12 6.00
CA ILE A 201 5.48 -12.40 4.70
C ILE A 201 6.99 -12.62 4.85
N VAL A 202 7.70 -11.72 5.53
CA VAL A 202 9.16 -11.85 5.72
C VAL A 202 9.50 -13.14 6.45
N ILE A 203 8.81 -13.45 7.56
CA ILE A 203 9.00 -14.71 8.29
C ILE A 203 8.76 -15.91 7.37
N MET A 204 7.66 -15.91 6.62
CA MET A 204 7.32 -17.02 5.72
C MET A 204 8.28 -17.15 4.55
N MET A 205 8.84 -16.05 4.04
CA MET A 205 9.90 -16.09 3.03
C MET A 205 11.14 -16.82 3.57
N PHE A 206 11.59 -16.48 4.77
CA PHE A 206 12.72 -17.19 5.41
C PHE A 206 12.42 -18.65 5.72
N ILE A 207 11.18 -18.98 6.08
CA ILE A 207 10.73 -20.37 6.28
C ILE A 207 10.76 -21.17 4.97
N VAL A 208 10.43 -20.56 3.82
CA VAL A 208 10.44 -21.23 2.52
C VAL A 208 11.86 -21.35 1.98
N SER A 209 12.60 -20.24 1.88
CA SER A 209 14.01 -20.23 1.47
C SER A 209 14.67 -18.94 1.93
N TRP A 210 15.65 -19.05 2.84
CA TRP A 210 16.42 -17.90 3.30
C TRP A 210 17.26 -17.27 2.19
N GLN A 211 17.75 -18.05 1.22
CA GLN A 211 18.53 -17.52 0.09
C GLN A 211 17.68 -16.65 -0.83
N LEU A 212 16.51 -17.15 -1.26
CA LEU A 212 15.60 -16.38 -2.11
C LEU A 212 15.02 -15.16 -1.36
N ALA A 213 14.79 -15.30 -0.05
CA ALA A 213 14.36 -14.20 0.80
C ALA A 213 15.39 -13.05 0.82
N LEU A 214 16.69 -13.33 0.93
CA LEU A 214 17.72 -12.30 0.91
C LEU A 214 17.75 -11.54 -0.42
N ILE A 215 17.64 -12.25 -1.55
CA ILE A 215 17.59 -11.65 -2.89
C ILE A 215 16.37 -10.72 -3.02
N ALA A 216 15.21 -11.18 -2.58
CA ALA A 216 13.99 -10.38 -2.57
C ALA A 216 14.09 -9.16 -1.63
N LEU A 217 14.70 -9.33 -0.46
CA LEU A 217 14.86 -8.26 0.53
C LEU A 217 15.83 -7.17 0.09
N ILE A 218 16.79 -7.46 -0.79
CA ILE A 218 17.67 -6.44 -1.41
C ILE A 218 16.88 -5.47 -2.31
N ALA A 219 15.74 -5.91 -2.87
CA ALA A 219 14.89 -5.03 -3.67
C ALA A 219 14.29 -3.89 -2.83
N LEU A 220 13.98 -4.13 -1.55
CA LEU A 220 13.38 -3.11 -0.66
C LEU A 220 14.27 -1.86 -0.47
N PRO A 221 15.54 -1.96 -0.02
CA PRO A 221 16.40 -0.79 0.14
C PRO A 221 16.70 -0.14 -1.21
N LEU A 222 16.84 -0.92 -2.29
CA LEU A 222 17.06 -0.37 -3.64
C LEU A 222 15.85 0.47 -4.10
N SER A 223 14.65 -0.06 -3.93
CA SER A 223 13.39 0.66 -4.14
C SER A 223 13.27 1.89 -3.24
N GLY A 224 13.64 1.78 -1.96
CA GLY A 224 13.59 2.89 -1.02
C GLY A 224 14.53 4.04 -1.41
N VAL A 225 15.76 3.73 -1.83
CA VAL A 225 16.73 4.72 -2.34
C VAL A 225 16.21 5.36 -3.62
N ALA A 226 15.73 4.56 -4.58
CA ALA A 226 15.16 5.08 -5.82
C ALA A 226 13.97 6.02 -5.57
N ALA A 227 13.02 5.60 -4.72
CA ALA A 227 11.86 6.39 -4.34
C ALA A 227 12.27 7.68 -3.60
N GLY A 228 13.25 7.62 -2.70
CA GLY A 228 13.76 8.80 -1.99
C GLY A 228 14.44 9.82 -2.91
N LEU A 229 15.26 9.35 -3.85
CA LEU A 229 15.95 10.19 -4.82
C LEU A 229 14.96 10.86 -5.80
N ILE A 230 14.04 10.08 -6.38
CA ILE A 230 13.06 10.60 -7.33
C ILE A 230 12.01 11.46 -6.62
N GLY A 231 11.50 10.99 -5.48
CA GLY A 231 10.49 11.67 -4.68
C GLY A 231 10.95 13.02 -4.17
N SER A 232 12.19 13.12 -3.66
CA SER A 232 12.74 14.40 -3.20
C SER A 232 12.88 15.43 -4.32
N ARG A 233 13.25 15.00 -5.54
CA ARG A 233 13.28 15.87 -6.73
C ARG A 233 11.88 16.27 -7.18
N SER A 234 10.96 15.30 -7.26
CA SER A 234 9.57 15.51 -7.62
C SER A 234 8.88 16.50 -6.67
N GLN A 235 9.08 16.37 -5.36
CA GLN A 235 8.52 17.26 -4.35
C GLN A 235 8.99 18.71 -4.52
N LYS A 236 10.26 18.95 -4.87
CA LYS A 236 10.77 20.30 -5.17
C LYS A 236 10.09 20.91 -6.39
N LEU A 237 9.90 20.13 -7.46
CA LEU A 237 9.24 20.57 -8.68
C LEU A 237 7.75 20.82 -8.47
N PHE A 238 7.06 19.95 -7.72
CA PHE A 238 5.68 20.18 -7.30
C PHE A 238 5.56 21.46 -6.47
N SER A 239 6.48 21.71 -5.53
CA SER A 239 6.49 22.98 -4.78
C SER A 239 6.63 24.20 -5.69
N ALA A 240 7.46 24.12 -6.75
CA ALA A 240 7.59 25.18 -7.74
C ALA A 240 6.32 25.32 -8.59
N GLN A 241 5.71 24.22 -9.00
CA GLN A 241 4.43 24.19 -9.70
C GLN A 241 3.36 24.92 -8.89
N TRP A 242 3.18 24.58 -7.61
CA TRP A 242 2.20 25.24 -6.74
C TRP A 242 2.46 26.75 -6.59
N LYS A 243 3.74 27.15 -6.45
CA LYS A 243 4.11 28.57 -6.38
C LYS A 243 3.74 29.30 -7.67
N ASN A 244 4.03 28.72 -8.83
CA ASN A 244 3.72 29.31 -10.13
C ASN A 244 2.21 29.33 -10.41
N THR A 245 1.46 28.30 -10.00
CA THR A 245 0.00 28.30 -10.06
C THR A 245 -0.59 29.42 -9.22
N GLY A 246 -0.10 29.64 -8.00
CA GLY A 246 -0.54 30.76 -7.16
C GLY A 246 -0.26 32.12 -7.80
N ALA A 247 0.92 32.32 -8.36
CA ALA A 247 1.26 33.55 -9.07
C ALA A 247 0.40 33.79 -10.31
N LEU A 248 0.13 32.75 -11.11
CA LEU A 248 -0.73 32.84 -12.29
C LEU A 248 -2.19 33.15 -11.90
N ASN A 249 -2.72 32.46 -10.87
CA ASN A 249 -4.07 32.73 -10.38
C ASN A 249 -4.22 34.14 -9.82
N GLY A 250 -3.22 34.65 -9.09
CA GLY A 250 -3.21 36.03 -8.61
C GLY A 250 -3.23 37.03 -9.77
N GLN A 251 -2.43 36.81 -10.80
CA GLN A 251 -2.45 37.63 -12.02
C GLN A 251 -3.83 37.60 -12.70
N ILE A 252 -4.45 36.43 -12.80
CA ILE A 252 -5.81 36.27 -13.35
C ILE A 252 -6.82 37.08 -12.52
N GLU A 253 -6.79 36.95 -11.20
CA GLU A 253 -7.71 37.65 -10.29
C GLU A 253 -7.55 39.18 -10.36
N GLU A 254 -6.31 39.68 -10.41
CA GLU A 254 -6.01 41.11 -10.60
C GLU A 254 -6.49 41.60 -11.97
N SER A 255 -6.28 40.81 -13.03
CA SER A 255 -6.70 41.15 -14.40
C SER A 255 -8.23 41.22 -14.52
N PHE A 256 -8.95 40.30 -13.89
CA PHE A 256 -10.41 40.30 -13.89
C PHE A 256 -10.98 41.44 -13.05
N SER A 257 -10.42 41.68 -11.86
CA SER A 257 -10.87 42.76 -10.97
C SER A 257 -10.57 44.16 -11.54
N GLY A 258 -9.46 44.29 -12.28
CA GLY A 258 -8.99 45.53 -12.90
C GLY A 258 -9.26 45.63 -14.41
N HIS A 259 -10.19 44.84 -14.96
CA HIS A 259 -10.38 44.73 -16.41
C HIS A 259 -10.62 46.09 -17.09
N ASP A 260 -11.51 46.92 -16.51
CA ASP A 260 -11.84 48.23 -17.04
C ASP A 260 -10.63 49.16 -17.07
N LEU A 261 -9.77 49.10 -16.04
CA LEU A 261 -8.53 49.85 -15.97
C LEU A 261 -7.55 49.43 -17.07
N VAL A 262 -7.38 48.12 -17.28
CA VAL A 262 -6.50 47.60 -18.35
C VAL A 262 -6.96 48.09 -19.72
N ARG A 263 -8.28 48.09 -19.98
CA ARG A 263 -8.87 48.57 -21.25
C ARG A 263 -8.70 50.07 -21.44
N VAL A 264 -9.01 50.88 -20.42
CA VAL A 264 -8.91 52.35 -20.50
C VAL A 264 -7.47 52.81 -20.75
N PHE A 265 -6.50 52.13 -20.15
CA PHE A 265 -5.07 52.43 -20.32
C PHE A 265 -4.42 51.71 -21.52
N GLY A 266 -5.16 50.88 -22.26
CA GLY A 266 -4.65 50.18 -23.45
C GLY A 266 -3.53 49.18 -23.14
N ARG A 267 -3.53 48.54 -21.96
CA ARG A 267 -2.46 47.68 -21.46
C ARG A 267 -2.66 46.18 -21.74
N ASP A 268 -3.53 45.83 -22.69
CA ASP A 268 -3.88 44.44 -23.01
C ASP A 268 -2.64 43.61 -23.38
N ALA A 269 -1.72 44.17 -24.18
CA ALA A 269 -0.50 43.48 -24.61
C ALA A 269 0.46 43.18 -23.44
N ASP A 270 0.71 44.17 -22.57
CA ASP A 270 1.56 43.99 -21.39
C ASP A 270 1.00 42.92 -20.43
N MET A 271 -0.34 42.88 -20.30
CA MET A 271 -1.01 41.89 -19.46
C MET A 271 -0.93 40.49 -20.05
N LEU A 272 -1.01 40.37 -21.37
CA LEU A 272 -0.83 39.11 -22.09
C LEU A 272 0.62 38.61 -21.97
N GLU A 273 1.61 39.48 -22.15
CA GLU A 273 3.03 39.12 -22.01
C GLU A 273 3.33 38.58 -20.61
N ARG A 274 2.86 39.29 -19.56
CA ARG A 274 2.99 38.82 -18.16
C ARG A 274 2.27 37.49 -17.92
N PHE A 275 1.09 37.30 -18.51
CA PHE A 275 0.38 36.04 -18.42
C PHE A 275 1.18 34.90 -19.07
N GLU A 276 1.71 35.11 -20.27
CA GLU A 276 2.52 34.14 -21.00
C GLU A 276 3.79 33.76 -20.23
N GLU A 277 4.52 34.74 -19.66
CA GLU A 277 5.69 34.47 -18.81
C GLU A 277 5.36 33.58 -17.60
N ARG A 278 4.27 33.90 -16.90
CA ARG A 278 3.81 33.13 -15.72
C ARG A 278 3.30 31.75 -16.11
N ASN A 279 2.59 31.66 -17.23
CA ASN A 279 2.07 30.41 -17.76
C ASN A 279 3.22 29.49 -18.22
N GLU A 280 4.26 30.02 -18.86
CA GLU A 280 5.44 29.26 -19.27
C GLU A 280 6.23 28.75 -18.05
N ALA A 281 6.38 29.57 -17.01
CA ALA A 281 6.98 29.13 -15.75
C ALA A 281 6.17 28.01 -15.08
N LEU A 282 4.84 28.10 -15.12
CA LEU A 282 3.95 27.04 -14.65
C LEU A 282 4.09 25.77 -15.50
N TYR A 283 4.13 25.90 -16.83
CA TYR A 283 4.30 24.79 -17.76
C TYR A 283 5.59 24.03 -17.50
N LYS A 284 6.74 24.72 -17.43
CA LYS A 284 8.05 24.08 -17.16
C LYS A 284 8.07 23.35 -15.82
N ALA A 285 7.54 23.98 -14.77
CA ALA A 285 7.48 23.37 -13.45
C ALA A 285 6.56 22.13 -13.42
N SER A 286 5.39 22.22 -14.06
CA SER A 286 4.40 21.13 -14.15
C SER A 286 4.93 19.96 -14.98
N PHE A 287 5.50 20.24 -16.16
CA PHE A 287 6.08 19.21 -17.01
C PHE A 287 7.22 18.49 -16.27
N GLY A 288 8.14 19.23 -15.65
CA GLY A 288 9.23 18.66 -14.87
C GLY A 288 8.73 17.80 -13.70
N ALA A 289 7.76 18.30 -12.92
CA ALA A 289 7.18 17.57 -11.79
C ALA A 289 6.55 16.24 -12.25
N GLN A 290 5.82 16.26 -13.36
CA GLN A 290 5.06 15.13 -13.87
C GLN A 290 5.98 14.12 -14.52
N PHE A 291 6.98 14.58 -15.26
CA PHE A 291 8.02 13.72 -15.83
C PHE A 291 8.78 12.99 -14.72
N VAL A 292 9.27 13.71 -13.70
CA VAL A 292 10.03 13.11 -12.60
C VAL A 292 9.14 12.19 -11.75
N SER A 293 7.91 12.58 -11.46
CA SER A 293 6.95 11.72 -10.74
C SER A 293 6.59 10.48 -11.57
N GLY A 294 6.44 10.63 -12.88
CA GLY A 294 6.12 9.55 -13.80
C GLY A 294 7.21 8.49 -13.90
N MET A 295 8.47 8.85 -13.65
CA MET A 295 9.58 7.89 -13.61
C MET A 295 9.54 6.95 -12.40
N ILE A 296 8.78 7.26 -11.33
CA ILE A 296 8.73 6.41 -10.13
C ILE A 296 8.26 5.00 -10.49
N PHE A 297 7.15 4.87 -11.22
CA PHE A 297 6.58 3.55 -11.52
C PHE A 297 7.50 2.68 -12.39
N PRO A 298 8.05 3.16 -13.54
CA PRO A 298 9.00 2.39 -14.33
C PRO A 298 10.25 1.98 -13.55
N VAL A 299 10.80 2.85 -12.70
CA VAL A 299 11.99 2.54 -11.90
C VAL A 299 11.67 1.46 -10.85
N MET A 300 10.50 1.55 -10.21
CA MET A 300 10.06 0.53 -9.26
C MET A 300 9.81 -0.82 -9.94
N GLN A 301 9.22 -0.80 -11.14
CA GLN A 301 9.01 -2.00 -11.93
C GLN A 301 10.33 -2.63 -12.40
N PHE A 302 11.31 -1.80 -12.77
CA PHE A 302 12.66 -2.26 -13.12
C PHE A 302 13.33 -2.96 -11.93
N VAL A 303 13.28 -2.37 -10.73
CA VAL A 303 13.78 -3.02 -9.50
C VAL A 303 13.06 -4.34 -9.22
N SER A 304 11.74 -4.37 -9.40
CA SER A 304 10.94 -5.58 -9.25
C SER A 304 11.36 -6.68 -10.24
N TYR A 305 11.62 -6.33 -11.50
CA TYR A 305 12.06 -7.30 -12.51
C TYR A 305 13.48 -7.81 -12.25
N LEU A 306 14.39 -6.95 -11.78
CA LEU A 306 15.72 -7.40 -11.34
C LEU A 306 15.60 -8.41 -10.19
N SER A 307 14.73 -8.14 -9.22
CA SER A 307 14.47 -9.07 -8.12
C SER A 307 13.88 -10.40 -8.62
N TYR A 308 12.89 -10.33 -9.51
CA TYR A 308 12.30 -11.53 -10.12
C TYR A 308 13.34 -12.38 -10.87
N VAL A 309 14.18 -11.75 -11.71
CA VAL A 309 15.26 -12.45 -12.42
C VAL A 309 16.24 -13.07 -11.44
N GLY A 310 16.64 -12.36 -10.38
CA GLY A 310 17.51 -12.90 -9.33
C GLY A 310 16.92 -14.14 -8.66
N ILE A 311 15.63 -14.09 -8.31
CA ILE A 311 14.92 -15.22 -7.71
C ILE A 311 14.78 -16.38 -8.70
N ALA A 312 14.47 -16.12 -9.97
CA ALA A 312 14.29 -17.16 -10.99
C ALA A 312 15.60 -17.87 -11.34
N VAL A 313 16.71 -17.13 -11.46
CA VAL A 313 18.03 -17.69 -11.74
C VAL A 313 18.53 -18.51 -10.55
N VAL A 314 18.50 -17.95 -9.34
CA VAL A 314 19.00 -18.66 -8.15
C VAL A 314 18.07 -19.79 -7.74
N GLY A 315 16.76 -19.64 -7.92
CA GLY A 315 15.78 -20.70 -7.65
C GLY A 315 15.80 -21.84 -8.66
N GLY A 316 16.36 -21.62 -9.85
CA GLY A 316 16.53 -22.65 -10.89
C GLY A 316 17.82 -23.46 -10.79
N LEU A 317 18.76 -23.06 -9.92
CA LEU A 317 20.02 -23.78 -9.60
C LEU A 317 19.79 -24.73 -8.42
#